data_AF-V9LJF1-F1
#
_entry.id   AF-V9LJF1-F1
#
_cell.length_a   1.000
_cell.length_b   1.000
_cell.length_c   1.000
_cell.angle_alpha   90.00
_cell.angle_beta   90.00
_cell.angle_gamma   90.00
#
_symmetry.space_group_name_H-M   'P 1'
#
loop_
_entity.id
_entity.type
_entity.pdbx_description
1 polymer ?
#
loop_
_entity_poly.entity_id
_entity_poly.type
_entity_poly.pdbx_seq_one_letter_code
_entity_poly.pdbx_strand_id
1 'polypeptide(L)'
;VGIVITKHPVCASVPAGYPVVLHCAALGSSPLCYQWFEGKKEMVGATQPALAEKKPGMYICRVSDQQDHYVFSSWARIKVHPIKSGLPHAWQGSLVIGLQPESQTVRVGHRASLRCIAFGIPAPSYQWYRNGTPLPHHRKEEMLIPHTELRDQGTYLCAVTSDRG
;
A
#
# COMPACT_ATOMS: atom_id res chain seq x y z
N VAL A 1 31.60 -3.07 11.89
CA VAL A 1 30.63 -2.48 10.93
C VAL A 1 29.25 -2.65 11.56
N GLY A 2 28.49 -1.56 11.71
CA GLY A 2 27.16 -1.64 12.34
C GLY A 2 26.14 -2.38 11.48
N ILE A 3 24.97 -2.66 12.04
CA ILE A 3 23.86 -3.27 11.31
C ILE A 3 23.35 -2.27 10.27
N VAL A 4 23.24 -2.68 9.01
CA VAL A 4 22.72 -1.87 7.91
C VAL A 4 21.62 -2.63 7.19
N ILE A 5 20.39 -2.09 7.19
CA ILE A 5 19.28 -2.66 6.42
C ILE A 5 19.49 -2.34 4.95
N THR A 6 19.53 -3.38 4.11
CA THR A 6 19.74 -3.29 2.65
C THR A 6 18.45 -3.49 1.85
N LYS A 7 17.46 -4.16 2.44
CA LYS A 7 16.13 -4.31 1.87
C LYS A 7 15.09 -4.00 2.92
N HIS A 8 14.33 -2.94 2.69
CA HIS A 8 13.19 -2.59 3.51
C HIS A 8 11.91 -3.25 3.00
N PRO A 9 10.94 -3.55 3.89
CA PRO A 9 9.63 -3.99 3.45
C PRO A 9 8.89 -2.85 2.76
N VAL A 10 8.09 -3.23 1.77
CA VAL A 10 7.34 -2.30 0.93
C VAL A 10 5.87 -2.33 1.31
N CYS A 11 5.18 -1.19 1.16
CA CYS A 11 3.72 -1.16 1.36
C CYS A 11 3.03 -2.08 0.35
N ALA A 12 1.85 -2.60 0.68
CA ALA A 12 1.07 -3.45 -0.22
C ALA A 12 -0.40 -3.02 -0.23
N SER A 13 -1.06 -3.16 -1.37
CA SER A 13 -2.52 -3.08 -1.51
C SER A 13 -3.00 -4.34 -2.20
N VAL A 14 -3.87 -5.11 -1.54
CA VAL A 14 -4.32 -6.41 -2.01
C VAL A 14 -5.83 -6.59 -1.82
N PRO A 15 -6.49 -7.44 -2.62
CA PRO A 15 -7.87 -7.84 -2.36
C PRO A 15 -7.95 -8.76 -1.14
N ALA A 16 -9.15 -8.87 -0.56
CA ALA A 16 -9.40 -9.70 0.60
C ALA A 16 -9.02 -11.17 0.35
N GLY A 17 -8.30 -11.77 1.31
CA GLY A 17 -7.86 -13.17 1.27
C GLY A 17 -6.49 -13.41 0.64
N TYR A 18 -5.91 -12.42 -0.07
CA TYR A 18 -4.59 -12.55 -0.68
C TYR A 18 -3.46 -12.42 0.34
N PRO A 19 -2.50 -13.37 0.37
CA PRO A 19 -1.30 -13.24 1.19
C PRO A 19 -0.33 -12.22 0.61
N VAL A 20 0.34 -11.49 1.50
CA VAL A 20 1.46 -10.59 1.23
C VAL A 20 2.68 -11.14 1.94
N VAL A 21 3.83 -11.15 1.26
CA VAL A 21 5.11 -11.46 1.90
C VAL A 21 5.94 -10.18 1.98
N LEU A 22 6.15 -9.70 3.20
CA LEU A 22 7.07 -8.60 3.49
C LEU A 22 8.48 -9.14 3.63
N HIS A 23 9.47 -8.40 3.14
CA HIS A 23 10.88 -8.79 3.22
C HIS A 23 11.70 -7.71 3.91
N CYS A 24 12.53 -8.12 4.86
CA CYS A 24 13.58 -7.31 5.47
C CYS A 24 14.91 -8.03 5.29
N ALA A 25 15.94 -7.34 4.82
CA ALA A 25 17.30 -7.88 4.76
C ALA A 25 18.30 -6.85 5.27
N ALA A 26 19.32 -7.32 5.97
CA ALA A 26 20.36 -6.49 6.53
C ALA A 26 21.73 -7.17 6.44
N LEU A 27 22.78 -6.35 6.54
CA LEU A 27 24.16 -6.77 6.65
C LEU A 27 24.71 -6.35 8.02
N GLY A 28 25.60 -7.17 8.57
CA GLY A 28 26.27 -6.93 9.84
C GLY A 28 27.46 -7.86 10.00
N SER A 29 28.36 -7.56 10.94
CA SER A 29 29.57 -8.36 11.19
C SER A 29 29.32 -9.61 12.04
N SER A 30 28.12 -9.75 12.60
CA SER A 30 27.71 -10.87 13.46
C SER A 30 26.43 -11.48 12.90
N PRO A 31 26.09 -12.75 13.27
CA PRO A 31 24.79 -13.31 12.97
C PRO A 31 23.67 -12.37 13.43
N LEU A 32 22.72 -12.10 12.54
CA LEU A 32 21.64 -11.16 12.77
C LEU A 32 20.35 -11.90 13.16
N CYS A 33 19.65 -11.34 14.13
CA CYS A 33 18.33 -11.77 14.56
C CYS A 33 17.27 -10.82 13.98
N TYR A 34 16.13 -11.37 13.57
CA TYR A 34 15.00 -10.58 13.07
C TYR A 34 13.83 -10.71 14.04
N GLN A 35 13.02 -9.67 14.15
CA GLN A 35 11.76 -9.70 14.89
C GLN A 35 10.77 -8.72 14.26
N TRP A 36 9.58 -9.20 13.90
CA TRP A 36 8.52 -8.36 13.33
C TRP A 36 7.54 -7.84 14.39
N PHE A 37 6.97 -6.67 14.08
CA PHE A 37 5.97 -5.98 14.88
C PHE A 37 4.78 -5.56 14.00
N GLU A 38 3.58 -5.64 14.57
CA GLU A 38 2.36 -5.01 14.05
C GLU A 38 2.04 -3.78 14.91
N GLY A 39 2.25 -2.59 14.35
CA GLY A 39 2.27 -1.35 15.12
C GLY A 39 3.30 -1.46 16.25
N LYS A 40 2.87 -1.31 17.49
CA LYS A 40 3.74 -1.44 18.67
C LYS A 40 3.82 -2.86 19.24
N LYS A 41 3.07 -3.81 18.69
CA LYS A 41 2.93 -5.16 19.24
C LYS A 41 3.91 -6.11 18.56
N GLU A 42 4.72 -6.78 19.36
CA GLU A 42 5.61 -7.84 18.90
C GLU A 42 4.82 -9.05 18.40
N MET A 43 5.20 -9.57 17.24
CA MET A 43 4.61 -10.77 16.65
C MET A 43 5.42 -12.00 17.07
N VAL A 44 4.94 -12.72 18.08
CA VAL A 44 5.62 -13.91 18.62
C VAL A 44 5.92 -14.93 17.51
N GLY A 45 7.19 -15.35 17.41
CA GLY A 45 7.65 -16.33 16.41
C GLY A 45 7.92 -15.75 15.02
N ALA A 46 7.65 -14.46 14.78
CA ALA A 46 7.98 -13.79 13.54
C ALA A 46 9.45 -13.34 13.52
N THR A 47 10.36 -14.33 13.53
CA THR A 47 11.81 -14.13 13.64
C THR A 47 12.57 -14.34 12.33
N GLN A 48 11.84 -14.48 11.22
CA GLN A 48 12.41 -14.70 9.90
C GLN A 48 12.57 -13.39 9.13
N PRO A 49 13.52 -13.30 8.17
CA PRO A 49 13.67 -12.14 7.29
C PRO A 49 12.42 -11.86 6.41
N ALA A 50 11.56 -12.86 6.22
CA ALA A 50 10.31 -12.74 5.48
C ALA A 50 9.10 -12.96 6.41
N LEU A 51 8.07 -12.13 6.27
CA LEU A 51 6.81 -12.22 7.01
C LEU A 51 5.65 -12.40 6.04
N ALA A 52 4.95 -13.53 6.12
CA ALA A 52 3.71 -13.77 5.38
C ALA A 52 2.51 -13.30 6.21
N GLU A 53 1.70 -12.39 5.64
CA GLU A 53 0.56 -11.78 6.33
C GLU A 53 -0.61 -11.54 5.37
N LYS A 54 -1.84 -11.62 5.90
CA LYS A 54 -3.11 -11.39 5.19
C LYS A 54 -3.92 -10.24 5.79
N LYS A 55 -3.54 -9.76 6.98
CA LYS A 55 -4.25 -8.71 7.70
C LYS A 55 -3.78 -7.32 7.25
N PRO A 56 -4.68 -6.32 7.27
CA PRO A 56 -4.27 -4.95 7.12
C PRO A 56 -3.52 -4.50 8.37
N GLY A 57 -2.50 -3.65 8.21
CA GLY A 57 -1.70 -3.21 9.34
C GLY A 57 -0.48 -2.40 8.95
N MET A 58 0.21 -1.92 9.97
CA MET A 58 1.52 -1.27 9.86
C MET A 58 2.56 -2.23 10.40
N TYR A 59 3.50 -2.65 9.57
CA TYR A 59 4.51 -3.63 9.92
C TYR A 59 5.90 -3.02 9.87
N ILE A 60 6.73 -3.42 10.82
CA ILE A 60 8.14 -3.01 10.89
C ILE A 60 8.98 -4.20 11.35
N CYS A 61 10.19 -4.28 10.83
CA CYS A 61 11.14 -5.32 11.21
C CYS A 61 12.25 -4.68 12.05
N ARG A 62 12.52 -5.27 13.21
CA ARG A 62 13.73 -5.01 14.00
C ARG A 62 14.79 -6.03 13.61
N VAL A 63 16.00 -5.55 13.36
CA VAL A 63 17.18 -6.40 13.17
C VAL A 63 18.14 -6.12 14.30
N SER A 64 18.57 -7.16 15.02
CA SER A 64 19.54 -7.06 16.11
C SER A 64 20.75 -7.96 15.91
N ASP A 65 21.85 -7.64 16.59
CA ASP A 65 23.03 -8.50 16.69
C ASP A 65 23.06 -9.28 18.03
N GLN A 66 24.13 -10.04 18.25
CA GLN A 66 24.33 -10.82 19.48
C GLN A 66 24.57 -9.96 20.74
N GLN A 67 24.85 -8.67 20.58
CA GLN A 67 25.08 -7.70 21.66
C GLN A 67 23.82 -6.87 21.95
N ASP A 68 22.69 -7.24 21.34
CA ASP A 68 21.39 -6.55 21.43
C ASP A 68 21.41 -5.11 20.88
N HIS A 69 22.41 -4.76 20.06
CA HIS A 69 22.29 -3.56 19.23
C HIS A 69 21.24 -3.83 18.16
N TYR A 70 20.37 -2.86 17.90
CA TYR A 70 19.31 -3.04 16.92
C TYR A 70 19.04 -1.79 16.08
N VAL A 71 18.49 -2.06 14.90
CA VAL A 71 17.95 -1.05 13.97
C VAL A 71 16.57 -1.49 13.50
N PHE A 72 15.73 -0.53 13.14
CA PHE A 72 14.40 -0.78 12.59
C PHE A 72 14.34 -0.45 11.10
N SER A 73 13.59 -1.26 10.35
CA SER A 73 13.29 -0.98 8.95
C SER A 73 12.38 0.24 8.79
N SER A 74 12.15 0.71 7.57
CA SER A 74 10.99 1.56 7.30
C SER A 74 9.69 0.79 7.57
N TRP A 75 8.64 1.54 7.86
CA TRP A 75 7.29 0.99 7.98
C TRP A 75 6.75 0.53 6.64
N ALA A 76 6.12 -0.63 6.61
CA ALA A 76 5.34 -1.13 5.49
C ALA A 76 3.87 -1.24 5.89
N ARG A 77 2.99 -0.62 5.10
CA ARG A 77 1.54 -0.70 5.33
C ARG A 77 0.92 -1.72 4.39
N ILE A 78 0.15 -2.65 4.93
CA ILE A 78 -0.72 -3.53 4.16
C ILE A 78 -2.13 -2.96 4.19
N LYS A 79 -2.70 -2.69 3.02
CA LYS A 79 -4.13 -2.40 2.83
C LYS A 79 -4.80 -3.63 2.22
N VAL A 80 -5.94 -4.00 2.80
CA VAL A 80 -6.78 -5.08 2.30
C VAL A 80 -8.12 -4.49 1.88
N HIS A 81 -8.50 -4.70 0.63
CA HIS A 81 -9.73 -4.16 0.07
C HIS A 81 -10.80 -5.26 -0.03
N PRO A 82 -12.05 -5.02 0.39
CA PRO A 82 -13.14 -6.00 0.35
C PRO A 82 -13.73 -6.16 -1.06
N ILE A 83 -12.85 -6.28 -2.07
CA ILE A 83 -13.22 -6.47 -3.47
C ILE A 83 -12.90 -7.92 -3.83
N LYS A 84 -13.90 -8.67 -4.30
CA LYS A 84 -13.68 -10.00 -4.88
C LYS A 84 -12.96 -9.83 -6.22
N SER A 85 -11.66 -10.07 -6.24
CA SER A 85 -10.89 -10.05 -7.49
C SER A 85 -10.83 -11.45 -8.10
N GLY A 86 -10.89 -11.54 -9.43
CA GLY A 86 -10.60 -12.75 -10.19
C GLY A 86 -9.10 -12.97 -10.44
N LEU A 87 -8.22 -12.34 -9.64
CA LEU A 87 -6.79 -12.54 -9.77
C LEU A 87 -6.44 -14.03 -9.60
N PRO A 88 -5.35 -14.50 -10.25
CA PRO A 88 -4.86 -15.85 -10.01
C PRO A 88 -4.25 -15.96 -8.61
N HIS A 89 -4.39 -17.12 -7.98
CA HIS A 89 -3.75 -17.42 -6.69
C HIS A 89 -2.22 -17.17 -6.70
N ALA A 90 -1.60 -17.28 -7.88
CA ALA A 90 -0.18 -17.04 -8.10
C ALA A 90 0.18 -15.57 -8.40
N TRP A 91 -0.74 -14.61 -8.25
CA TRP A 91 -0.46 -13.20 -8.45
C TRP A 91 0.64 -12.71 -7.48
N GLN A 92 1.69 -12.09 -8.02
CA GLN A 92 2.90 -11.73 -7.28
C GLN A 92 3.03 -10.22 -7.00
N GLY A 93 1.93 -9.48 -7.06
CA GLY A 93 1.94 -8.05 -6.77
C GLY A 93 2.02 -7.11 -7.96
N SER A 94 1.77 -7.58 -9.19
CA SER A 94 1.69 -6.69 -10.37
C SER A 94 0.54 -5.70 -10.25
N LEU A 95 0.70 -4.48 -10.78
CA LEU A 95 -0.31 -3.43 -10.71
C LEU A 95 -1.58 -3.82 -11.48
N VAL A 96 -2.73 -3.82 -10.80
CA VAL A 96 -4.04 -4.13 -11.41
C VAL A 96 -5.12 -3.22 -10.83
N ILE A 97 -5.94 -2.61 -11.68
CA ILE A 97 -7.11 -1.86 -11.23
C ILE A 97 -8.21 -2.86 -10.81
N GLY A 98 -8.60 -2.83 -9.54
CA GLY A 98 -9.65 -3.67 -8.96
C GLY A 98 -11.02 -3.01 -8.90
N LEU A 99 -11.07 -1.68 -8.88
CA LEU A 99 -12.30 -0.88 -8.94
C LEU A 99 -12.07 0.36 -9.79
N GLN A 100 -12.89 0.55 -10.81
CA GLN A 100 -12.91 1.75 -11.64
C GLN A 100 -13.92 2.78 -11.10
N PRO A 101 -13.69 4.08 -11.33
CA PRO A 101 -14.67 5.11 -11.00
C PRO A 101 -15.95 4.94 -11.80
N GLU A 102 -17.09 5.00 -11.12
CA GLU A 102 -18.41 4.96 -11.76
C GLU A 102 -18.88 6.36 -12.19
N SER A 103 -19.57 6.42 -13.33
CA SER A 103 -20.21 7.65 -13.78
C SER A 103 -21.37 8.02 -12.86
N GLN A 104 -21.48 9.30 -12.50
CA GLN A 104 -22.52 9.78 -11.59
C GLN A 104 -23.14 11.10 -12.06
N THR A 105 -24.44 11.27 -11.79
CA THR A 105 -25.16 12.53 -11.95
C THR A 105 -25.49 13.08 -10.57
N VAL A 106 -24.90 14.23 -10.22
CA VAL A 106 -25.04 14.85 -8.89
C VAL A 106 -25.60 16.26 -9.04
N ARG A 107 -26.55 16.63 -8.16
CA ARG A 107 -27.11 17.98 -8.13
C ARG A 107 -26.07 18.98 -7.62
N VAL A 108 -26.10 20.21 -8.13
CA VAL A 108 -25.24 21.30 -7.64
C VAL A 108 -25.40 21.48 -6.12
N GLY A 109 -24.30 21.83 -5.46
CA GLY A 109 -24.18 22.02 -4.02
C GLY A 109 -24.11 20.73 -3.19
N HIS A 110 -24.34 19.57 -3.81
CA HIS A 110 -24.26 18.27 -3.13
C HIS A 110 -22.86 17.68 -3.19
N ARG A 111 -22.63 16.66 -2.37
CA ARG A 111 -21.38 15.91 -2.34
C ARG A 111 -21.32 14.91 -3.49
N ALA A 112 -20.18 14.87 -4.19
CA ALA A 112 -19.82 13.80 -5.12
C ALA A 112 -18.57 13.07 -4.63
N SER A 113 -18.50 11.74 -4.83
CA SER A 113 -17.32 10.95 -4.54
C SER A 113 -17.04 9.97 -5.68
N LEU A 114 -15.80 9.96 -6.17
CA LEU A 114 -15.32 8.99 -7.15
C LEU A 114 -14.26 8.11 -6.49
N ARG A 115 -14.35 6.79 -6.71
CA ARG A 115 -13.46 5.80 -6.11
C ARG A 115 -12.73 5.02 -7.18
N CYS A 116 -11.44 4.79 -6.93
CA CYS A 116 -10.54 4.03 -7.77
C CYS A 116 -9.65 3.21 -6.84
N ILE A 117 -9.66 1.89 -6.99
CA ILE A 117 -8.83 1.00 -6.18
C ILE A 117 -7.99 0.16 -7.13
N ALA A 118 -6.68 0.18 -6.91
CA ALA A 118 -5.73 -0.68 -7.57
C ALA A 118 -5.00 -1.53 -6.52
N PHE A 119 -4.68 -2.76 -6.91
CA PHE A 119 -3.85 -3.69 -6.16
C PHE A 119 -2.43 -3.64 -6.69
N GLY A 120 -1.46 -3.82 -5.80
CA GLY A 120 -0.04 -3.80 -6.14
C GLY A 120 0.83 -4.02 -4.92
N ILE A 121 1.98 -4.64 -5.17
CA ILE A 121 3.08 -4.73 -4.21
C ILE A 121 4.32 -4.25 -4.97
N PRO A 122 4.86 -3.06 -4.74
CA PRO A 122 4.44 -2.13 -3.70
C PRO A 122 3.09 -1.45 -3.97
N ALA A 123 2.53 -0.86 -2.92
CA ALA A 123 1.21 -0.22 -2.97
C ALA A 123 1.18 0.92 -4.00
N PRO A 124 0.12 1.00 -4.81
CA PRO A 124 0.02 2.00 -5.87
C PRO A 124 -0.14 3.42 -5.33
N SER A 125 0.38 4.37 -6.10
CA SER A 125 0.14 5.81 -5.97
C SER A 125 -0.93 6.26 -6.94
N TYR A 126 -1.71 7.29 -6.56
CA TYR A 126 -2.88 7.76 -7.30
C TYR A 126 -2.70 9.20 -7.76
N GLN A 127 -3.22 9.54 -8.93
CA GLN A 127 -3.38 10.91 -9.41
C GLN A 127 -4.70 11.02 -10.19
N TRP A 128 -5.56 11.94 -9.77
CA TRP A 128 -6.81 12.22 -10.48
C TRP A 128 -6.64 13.31 -11.53
N TYR A 129 -7.42 13.21 -12.61
CA TYR A 129 -7.48 14.17 -13.70
C TYR A 129 -8.94 14.53 -13.97
N ARG A 130 -9.18 15.78 -14.39
CA ARG A 130 -10.46 16.24 -14.94
C ARG A 130 -10.21 16.79 -16.33
N ASN A 131 -10.89 16.25 -17.34
CA ASN A 131 -10.74 16.65 -18.74
C ASN A 131 -9.26 16.68 -19.18
N GLY A 132 -8.49 15.66 -18.80
CA GLY A 132 -7.04 15.57 -19.10
C GLY A 132 -6.13 16.44 -18.24
N THR A 133 -6.66 17.32 -17.39
CA THR A 133 -5.86 18.20 -16.52
C THR A 133 -5.68 17.57 -15.14
N PRO A 134 -4.45 17.48 -14.59
CA PRO A 134 -4.22 16.89 -13.27
C PRO A 134 -4.87 17.73 -12.17
N LEU A 135 -5.43 17.04 -11.17
CA LEU A 135 -5.96 17.62 -9.95
C LEU A 135 -4.93 17.43 -8.81
N PRO A 136 -4.03 18.39 -8.53
CA PRO A 136 -2.79 18.14 -7.78
C PRO A 136 -2.98 17.65 -6.35
N HIS A 137 -4.11 18.01 -5.73
CA HIS A 137 -4.45 17.66 -4.34
C HIS A 137 -5.26 16.36 -4.23
N HIS A 138 -5.62 15.73 -5.35
CA HIS A 138 -6.39 14.50 -5.38
C HIS A 138 -5.47 13.33 -5.75
N ARG A 139 -4.87 12.73 -4.72
CA ARG A 139 -3.87 11.65 -4.82
C ARG A 139 -4.21 10.41 -3.98
N LYS A 140 -5.49 10.24 -3.67
CA LYS A 140 -6.01 9.11 -2.88
C LYS A 140 -6.93 8.25 -3.74
N GLU A 141 -7.20 7.04 -3.27
CA GLU A 141 -8.18 6.11 -3.86
C GLU A 141 -9.58 6.74 -4.02
N GLU A 142 -9.93 7.65 -3.12
CA GLU A 142 -11.20 8.39 -3.15
C GLU A 142 -10.94 9.88 -3.44
N MET A 143 -11.67 10.40 -4.41
CA MET A 143 -11.73 11.81 -4.75
C MET A 143 -13.08 12.37 -4.31
N LEU A 144 -13.06 13.29 -3.35
CA LEU A 144 -14.25 13.93 -2.79
C LEU A 144 -14.41 15.34 -3.35
N ILE A 145 -15.61 15.66 -3.81
CA ILE A 145 -16.06 17.02 -4.12
C ILE A 145 -17.16 17.35 -3.10
N PRO A 146 -16.87 18.13 -2.04
CA PRO A 146 -17.82 18.37 -0.95
C PRO A 146 -19.09 19.09 -1.40
N HIS A 147 -18.93 20.05 -2.32
CA HIS A 147 -20.00 20.86 -2.90
C HIS A 147 -19.74 20.98 -4.41
N THR A 148 -20.56 20.31 -5.20
CA THR A 148 -20.43 20.33 -6.66
C THR A 148 -20.90 21.65 -7.26
N GLU A 149 -20.18 22.10 -8.27
CA GLU A 149 -20.55 23.24 -9.11
C GLU A 149 -20.62 22.83 -10.58
N LEU A 150 -21.20 23.68 -11.43
CA LEU A 150 -21.26 23.42 -12.89
C LEU A 150 -19.86 23.20 -13.49
N ARG A 151 -18.83 23.88 -12.96
CA ARG A 151 -17.43 23.70 -13.38
C ARG A 151 -16.83 22.34 -13.04
N ASP A 152 -17.49 21.56 -12.17
CA ASP A 152 -17.06 20.21 -11.81
C ASP A 152 -17.57 19.15 -12.76
N GLN A 153 -18.41 19.52 -13.73
CA GLN A 153 -18.78 18.64 -14.82
C GLN A 153 -17.56 18.29 -15.68
N GLY A 154 -17.40 17.00 -15.99
CA GLY A 154 -16.35 16.55 -16.89
C GLY A 154 -16.07 15.07 -16.80
N THR A 155 -15.11 14.62 -17.60
CA THR A 155 -14.56 13.28 -17.55
C THR A 155 -13.45 13.23 -16.50
N TYR A 156 -13.60 12.31 -15.55
CA TYR A 156 -12.61 12.06 -14.51
C TYR A 156 -11.83 10.79 -14.82
N LEU A 157 -10.51 10.87 -14.67
CA LEU A 157 -9.61 9.75 -14.84
C LEU A 157 -8.76 9.56 -13.58
N CYS A 158 -8.65 8.32 -13.14
CA CYS A 158 -7.74 7.91 -12.07
C CYS A 158 -6.52 7.23 -12.70
N ALA A 159 -5.35 7.84 -12.58
CA ALA A 159 -4.09 7.22 -12.95
C ALA A 159 -3.49 6.56 -11.70
N VAL A 160 -3.07 5.31 -11.85
CA VAL A 160 -2.37 4.55 -10.82
C VAL A 160 -0.98 4.18 -11.30
N THR A 161 0.00 4.26 -10.42
CA THR A 161 1.41 3.94 -10.70
C THR A 161 1.98 3.11 -9.56
N SER A 162 2.95 2.26 -9.85
CA SER A 162 3.77 1.57 -8.85
C SER A 162 5.24 1.87 -9.15
N ASP A 163 6.05 1.87 -8.11
CA ASP A 163 7.51 1.84 -8.14
C ASP A 163 8.11 0.62 -8.87
N ARG A 164 7.31 -0.40 -9.24
CA ARG A 164 7.71 -1.44 -10.21
C ARG A 164 7.37 -1.13 -11.68
N GLY A 165 6.73 0.01 -11.96
CA GLY A 165 6.17 0.37 -13.27
C GLY A 165 4.68 0.68 -13.17
#